data_AF-A0A1I8AM71-F1
#
_entry.id   AF-A0A1I8AM71-F1
#
_cell.length_a   1.000
_cell.length_b   1.000
_cell.length_c   1.000
_cell.angle_alpha   90.00
_cell.angle_beta   90.00
_cell.angle_gamma   90.00
#
_symmetry.space_group_name_H-M   'P 1'
#
loop_
_entity.id
_entity.type
_entity.pdbx_description
1 polymer ?
#
loop_
_entity_poly.entity_id
_entity_poly.type
_entity_poly.pdbx_seq_one_letter_code
_entity_poly.pdbx_strand_id
1 'polypeptide(L)'
;STLLLTQAASNGQVQLSPAQTRWFEQLGELIIREYQPRQAASFTWFNNHDYWAAWAVAASGMLVQRDDFIRWADGNLRRGLQQAVRSGDGSYAYLPLEVARARLAATYSQYALVPLVLLAESARANGLPWSEHDQQTLELLGNFAARTVLDPGPLPELMGQAQTE
;
A
#
# COMPACT_ATOMS: atom_id res chain seq x y z
N SER A 1 3.88 -12.82 -14.20
CA SER A 1 2.57 -12.42 -14.76
C SER A 1 1.47 -12.91 -13.82
N THR A 2 0.98 -12.03 -12.95
CA THR A 2 -0.02 -12.35 -11.92
C THR A 2 -1.42 -12.59 -12.52
N LEU A 3 -1.63 -12.17 -13.76
CA LEU A 3 -2.77 -12.58 -14.58
C LEU A 3 -2.92 -14.10 -14.64
N LEU A 4 -1.81 -14.81 -14.82
CA LEU A 4 -1.80 -16.27 -14.78
C LEU A 4 -2.12 -16.79 -13.38
N LEU A 5 -1.78 -16.07 -12.30
CA LEU A 5 -2.07 -16.50 -10.93
C LEU A 5 -3.54 -16.27 -10.54
N THR A 6 -4.16 -15.15 -10.90
CA THR A 6 -5.59 -14.90 -10.59
C THR A 6 -6.51 -15.74 -11.48
N GLN A 7 -6.17 -15.92 -12.77
CA GLN A 7 -6.91 -16.80 -13.67
C GLN A 7 -6.65 -18.29 -13.36
N ALA A 8 -5.42 -18.69 -12.99
CA ALA A 8 -5.15 -20.07 -12.55
C ALA A 8 -5.78 -20.35 -11.18
N ALA A 9 -5.76 -19.41 -10.23
CA ALA A 9 -6.40 -19.59 -8.93
C ALA A 9 -7.93 -19.70 -9.04
N SER A 10 -8.53 -19.10 -10.07
CA SER A 10 -9.94 -19.28 -10.39
C SER A 10 -10.21 -20.46 -11.33
N ASN A 11 -9.20 -21.24 -11.75
CA ASN A 11 -9.32 -22.29 -12.77
C ASN A 11 -10.07 -21.83 -14.04
N GLY A 12 -9.93 -20.56 -14.43
CA GLY A 12 -10.66 -19.97 -15.56
C GLY A 12 -12.17 -19.79 -15.34
N GLN A 13 -12.68 -19.95 -14.12
CA GLN A 13 -14.11 -19.81 -13.82
C GLN A 13 -14.60 -18.36 -13.82
N VAL A 14 -13.71 -17.39 -13.61
CA VAL A 14 -14.06 -15.97 -13.68
C VAL A 14 -13.73 -15.44 -15.07
N GLN A 15 -14.75 -15.39 -15.93
CA GLN A 15 -14.68 -14.67 -17.21
C GLN A 15 -15.57 -13.43 -17.13
N LEU A 16 -14.96 -12.26 -17.23
CA LEU A 16 -15.71 -11.01 -17.27
C LEU A 16 -16.40 -10.85 -18.62
N SER A 17 -17.66 -10.44 -18.59
CA SER A 17 -18.33 -9.94 -19.80
C SER A 17 -17.67 -8.64 -20.27
N PRO A 18 -17.83 -8.25 -21.55
CA PRO A 18 -17.32 -6.98 -22.06
C PRO A 18 -17.82 -5.77 -21.26
N ALA A 19 -19.02 -5.83 -20.69
CA ALA A 19 -19.55 -4.76 -19.86
C ALA A 19 -18.84 -4.66 -18.50
N GLN A 20 -18.54 -5.80 -17.87
CA GLN A 20 -17.80 -5.83 -16.60
C GLN A 20 -16.35 -5.39 -16.78
N THR A 21 -15.68 -5.82 -17.86
CA THR A 21 -14.32 -5.37 -18.18
C THR A 21 -14.27 -3.85 -18.31
N ARG A 22 -15.16 -3.27 -19.14
CA ARG A 22 -15.25 -1.81 -19.31
C ARG A 22 -15.53 -1.09 -18.00
N TRP A 23 -16.37 -1.66 -17.13
CA TRP A 23 -16.67 -1.06 -15.84
C TRP A 23 -15.44 -0.97 -14.94
N PHE A 24 -14.65 -2.05 -14.83
CA PHE A 24 -13.40 -2.05 -14.05
C PHE A 24 -12.35 -1.10 -14.63
N GLU A 25 -12.21 -1.04 -15.96
CA GLU A 25 -11.32 -0.08 -16.63
C GLU A 25 -11.71 1.37 -16.30
N GLN A 26 -12.99 1.71 -16.49
CA GLN A 26 -13.49 3.06 -16.23
C GLN A 26 -13.36 3.44 -14.74
N LEU A 27 -13.65 2.52 -13.82
CA LEU A 27 -13.51 2.78 -12.39
C LEU A 27 -12.04 3.00 -12.00
N GLY A 28 -11.11 2.20 -12.53
CA GLY A 28 -9.68 2.40 -12.32
C GLY A 28 -9.19 3.75 -12.86
N GLU A 29 -9.61 4.14 -14.06
CA GLU A 29 -9.30 5.44 -14.66
C GLU A 29 -9.85 6.62 -13.84
N LEU A 30 -11.05 6.47 -13.27
CA LEU A 30 -11.64 7.47 -12.38
C LEU A 30 -10.81 7.67 -11.11
N ILE A 31 -10.41 6.57 -10.45
CA ILE A 31 -9.57 6.61 -9.24
C ILE A 31 -8.21 7.22 -9.56
N ILE A 32 -7.56 6.79 -10.65
CA ILE A 32 -6.29 7.37 -11.11
C ILE A 32 -6.43 8.88 -11.28
N ARG A 33 -7.47 9.35 -12.00
CA ARG A 33 -7.68 10.78 -12.23
C ARG A 33 -7.86 11.57 -10.93
N GLU A 34 -8.57 11.02 -9.96
CA GLU A 34 -8.82 11.67 -8.67
C GLU A 34 -7.55 11.74 -7.79
N TYR A 35 -6.74 10.68 -7.78
CA TYR A 35 -5.56 10.55 -6.92
C TYR A 35 -4.26 11.03 -7.59
N GLN A 36 -4.20 11.14 -8.92
CA GLN A 36 -3.00 11.58 -9.66
C GLN A 36 -2.43 12.92 -9.14
N PRO A 37 -3.22 13.96 -8.83
CA PRO A 37 -2.69 15.21 -8.29
C PRO A 37 -1.99 15.03 -6.94
N ARG A 38 -2.37 14.01 -6.15
CA ARG A 38 -1.79 13.71 -4.84
C ARG A 38 -0.38 13.11 -4.95
N GLN A 39 0.01 12.62 -6.13
CA GLN A 39 1.38 12.15 -6.42
C GLN A 39 2.39 13.30 -6.62
N ALA A 40 1.96 14.56 -6.66
CA ALA A 40 2.87 15.70 -6.68
C ALA A 40 3.70 15.77 -5.39
N ALA A 41 5.00 16.01 -5.49
CA ALA A 41 5.91 16.09 -4.33
C ALA A 41 5.48 17.15 -3.29
N SER A 42 4.76 18.18 -3.72
CA SER A 42 4.20 19.23 -2.85
C SER A 42 2.96 18.81 -2.06
N PHE A 43 2.36 17.66 -2.36
CA PHE A 43 1.14 17.22 -1.68
C PHE A 43 1.44 16.66 -0.29
N THR A 44 0.87 17.29 0.74
CA THR A 44 1.20 17.02 2.15
C THR A 44 0.53 15.77 2.73
N TRP A 45 -0.65 15.39 2.25
CA TRP A 45 -1.55 14.44 2.94
C TRP A 45 -1.59 13.05 2.30
N PHE A 46 -0.48 12.58 1.74
CA PHE A 46 -0.39 11.27 1.09
C PHE A 46 -0.27 10.16 2.14
N ASN A 47 -1.34 9.42 2.40
CA ASN A 47 -1.47 8.50 3.55
C ASN A 47 -2.14 7.17 3.14
N ASN A 48 -2.62 6.39 4.11
CA ASN A 48 -3.26 5.10 3.89
C ASN A 48 -4.33 5.08 2.79
N HIS A 49 -5.07 6.17 2.58
CA HIS A 49 -6.07 6.24 1.51
C HIS A 49 -5.44 6.11 0.12
N ASP A 50 -4.27 6.72 -0.09
CA ASP A 50 -3.53 6.65 -1.36
C ASP A 50 -3.01 5.24 -1.62
N TYR A 51 -2.56 4.54 -0.57
CA TYR A 51 -2.12 3.14 -0.68
C TYR A 51 -3.30 2.20 -1.01
N TRP A 52 -4.45 2.41 -0.38
CA TRP A 52 -5.67 1.64 -0.68
C TRP A 52 -6.20 1.92 -2.10
N ALA A 53 -6.16 3.17 -2.55
CA ALA A 53 -6.52 3.54 -3.92
C ALA A 53 -5.57 2.86 -4.93
N ALA A 54 -4.27 2.88 -4.65
CA ALA A 54 -3.27 2.17 -5.45
C ALA A 54 -3.53 0.66 -5.51
N TRP A 55 -3.82 0.02 -4.38
CA TRP A 55 -4.15 -1.40 -4.35
C TRP A 55 -5.40 -1.71 -5.19
N ALA A 56 -6.47 -0.93 -5.05
CA ALA A 56 -7.69 -1.12 -5.83
C ALA A 56 -7.44 -1.01 -7.34
N VAL A 57 -6.62 -0.05 -7.76
CA VAL A 57 -6.22 0.13 -9.16
C VAL A 57 -5.31 -1.01 -9.64
N ALA A 58 -4.33 -1.44 -8.85
CA ALA A 58 -3.46 -2.58 -9.20
C ALA A 58 -4.25 -3.87 -9.37
N ALA A 59 -5.14 -4.18 -8.42
CA ALA A 59 -5.98 -5.38 -8.47
C ALA A 59 -6.90 -5.38 -9.69
N SER A 60 -7.53 -4.23 -9.99
CA SER A 60 -8.34 -4.05 -11.20
C SER A 60 -7.48 -4.20 -12.46
N GLY A 61 -6.28 -3.61 -12.48
CA GLY A 61 -5.34 -3.70 -13.59
C GLY A 61 -4.90 -5.12 -13.89
N MET A 62 -4.63 -5.92 -12.86
CA MET A 62 -4.34 -7.35 -13.03
C MET A 62 -5.55 -8.13 -13.57
N LEU A 63 -6.78 -7.76 -13.17
CA LEU A 63 -7.99 -8.41 -13.65
C LEU A 63 -8.31 -8.09 -15.12
N VAL A 64 -8.12 -6.85 -15.54
CA VAL A 64 -8.44 -6.36 -16.90
C VAL A 64 -7.22 -6.19 -17.81
N GLN A 65 -6.05 -6.69 -17.40
CA GLN A 65 -4.81 -6.68 -18.19
C GLN A 65 -4.27 -5.27 -18.53
N ARG A 66 -4.40 -4.33 -17.59
CA ARG A 66 -3.92 -2.94 -17.73
C ARG A 66 -2.61 -2.74 -16.97
N ASP A 67 -1.49 -2.95 -17.65
CA ASP A 67 -0.15 -2.77 -17.04
C ASP A 67 0.12 -1.32 -16.59
N ASP A 68 -0.51 -0.34 -17.23
CA ASP A 68 -0.42 1.06 -16.83
C ASP A 68 -1.03 1.31 -15.45
N PHE A 69 -2.09 0.57 -15.07
CA PHE A 69 -2.67 0.64 -13.73
C PHE A 69 -1.69 0.10 -12.68
N ILE A 70 -1.03 -1.02 -12.99
CA ILE A 70 -0.05 -1.64 -12.10
C ILE A 70 1.16 -0.70 -11.91
N ARG A 71 1.65 -0.08 -12.99
CA ARG A 71 2.74 0.92 -12.91
C ARG A 71 2.35 2.17 -12.13
N TRP A 72 1.12 2.66 -12.30
CA TRP A 72 0.62 3.80 -11.53
C TRP A 72 0.54 3.47 -10.03
N ALA A 73 0.07 2.28 -9.69
CA ALA A 73 0.00 1.80 -8.31
C ALA A 73 1.39 1.63 -7.69
N ASP A 74 2.37 1.11 -8.45
CA ASP A 74 3.77 1.04 -8.01
C ASP A 74 4.34 2.42 -7.68
N GLY A 75 4.05 3.45 -8.48
CA GLY A 75 4.44 4.82 -8.16
C GLY A 75 3.94 5.30 -6.79
N ASN A 76 2.71 4.92 -6.41
CA ASN A 76 2.18 5.21 -5.07
C ASN A 76 2.87 4.39 -3.97
N LEU A 77 3.19 3.13 -4.23
CA LEU A 77 3.99 2.30 -3.31
C LEU A 77 5.36 2.93 -3.05
N ARG A 78 6.10 3.34 -4.10
CA ARG A 78 7.41 3.99 -3.96
C ARG A 78 7.32 5.24 -3.11
N ARG A 79 6.30 6.06 -3.36
CA ARG A 79 6.07 7.25 -2.55
C ARG A 79 5.78 6.91 -1.09
N GLY A 80 4.95 5.89 -0.82
CA GLY A 80 4.68 5.42 0.55
C GLY A 80 5.96 4.97 1.27
N LEU A 81 6.80 4.17 0.61
CA LEU A 81 8.08 3.73 1.17
C LEU A 81 9.04 4.90 1.43
N GLN A 82 9.08 5.90 0.53
CA GLN A 82 9.89 7.11 0.71
C GLN A 82 9.47 7.99 1.89
N GLN A 83 8.22 7.88 2.37
CA GLN A 83 7.74 8.60 3.55
C GLN A 83 8.12 7.92 4.86
N ALA A 84 8.58 6.66 4.81
CA ALA A 84 8.92 5.91 6.01
C ALA A 84 10.10 6.57 6.74
N VAL A 85 9.93 6.79 8.03
CA VAL A 85 10.98 7.31 8.92
C VAL A 85 11.51 6.17 9.75
N ARG A 86 12.84 5.96 9.72
CA ARG A 86 13.50 4.94 10.55
C ARG A 86 13.63 5.44 11.98
N SER A 87 13.42 4.55 12.94
CA SER A 87 13.66 4.82 14.36
C SER A 87 15.14 5.11 14.62
N GLY A 88 15.43 5.80 15.72
CA GLY A 88 16.81 6.18 16.08
C GLY A 88 17.74 4.97 16.31
N ASP A 89 17.18 3.85 16.76
CA ASP A 89 17.91 2.58 16.94
C ASP A 89 17.91 1.70 15.67
N GLY A 90 17.22 2.13 14.60
CA GLY A 90 17.10 1.42 13.33
C GLY A 90 16.27 0.13 13.38
N SER A 91 15.59 -0.17 14.49
CA SER A 91 14.89 -1.45 14.67
C SER A 91 13.50 -1.51 14.02
N TYR A 92 12.93 -0.36 13.67
CA TYR A 92 11.66 -0.25 12.92
C TYR A 92 11.62 1.04 12.07
N ALA A 93 10.56 1.18 11.28
CA ALA A 93 10.22 2.39 10.58
C ALA A 93 8.72 2.66 10.71
N TYR A 94 8.31 3.92 10.65
CA TYR A 94 6.92 4.33 10.79
C TYR A 94 6.53 5.35 9.73
N LEU A 95 5.23 5.49 9.49
CA LEU A 95 4.65 6.47 8.58
C LEU A 95 4.17 7.68 9.39
N PRO A 96 4.75 8.88 9.21
CA PRO A 96 4.44 10.06 10.04
C PRO A 96 2.95 10.43 10.08
N LEU A 97 2.24 10.31 8.96
CA LEU A 97 0.82 10.67 8.88
C LEU A 97 -0.10 9.66 9.58
N GLU A 98 0.34 8.41 9.72
CA GLU A 98 -0.42 7.38 10.42
C GLU A 98 -0.23 7.48 11.93
N VAL A 99 1.01 7.75 12.39
CA VAL A 99 1.26 7.97 13.82
C VAL A 99 0.71 9.30 14.32
N ALA A 100 0.52 10.29 13.43
CA ALA A 100 -0.16 11.54 13.75
C ALA A 100 -1.65 11.37 14.10
N ARG A 101 -2.21 10.15 14.00
CA ARG A 101 -3.61 9.82 14.33
C ARG A 101 -3.86 9.58 15.82
N ALA A 102 -2.92 9.99 16.68
CA ALA A 102 -3.12 10.07 18.12
C ALA A 102 -3.44 8.68 18.70
N ARG A 103 -4.56 8.52 19.42
CA ARG A 103 -5.03 7.25 20.01
C ARG A 103 -5.31 6.13 18.99
N LEU A 104 -5.26 6.43 17.69
CA LEU A 104 -5.47 5.49 16.59
C LEU A 104 -4.18 5.18 15.83
N ALA A 105 -3.02 5.66 16.29
CA ALA A 105 -1.74 5.52 15.60
C ALA A 105 -1.39 4.05 15.31
N ALA A 106 -1.61 3.16 16.29
CA ALA A 106 -1.44 1.72 16.11
C ALA A 106 -2.35 1.16 15.01
N THR A 107 -3.65 1.44 15.09
CA THR A 107 -4.66 0.99 14.12
C THR A 107 -4.36 1.47 12.71
N TYR A 108 -4.04 2.76 12.54
CA TYR A 108 -3.74 3.33 11.23
C TYR A 108 -2.43 2.79 10.64
N SER A 109 -1.44 2.49 11.47
CA SER A 109 -0.18 1.90 11.01
C SER A 109 -0.38 0.47 10.49
N GLN A 110 -1.20 -0.33 11.18
CA GLN A 110 -1.59 -1.65 10.68
C GLN A 110 -2.45 -1.54 9.41
N TYR A 111 -3.41 -0.63 9.40
CA TYR A 111 -4.31 -0.41 8.27
C TYR A 111 -3.57 0.05 7.00
N ALA A 112 -2.52 0.86 7.15
CA ALA A 112 -1.65 1.29 6.06
C ALA A 112 -0.72 0.18 5.55
N LEU A 113 -0.25 -0.71 6.44
CA LEU A 113 0.67 -1.79 6.07
C LEU A 113 0.02 -2.79 5.10
N VAL A 114 -1.27 -3.09 5.26
CA VAL A 114 -2.01 -4.05 4.42
C VAL A 114 -1.87 -3.75 2.92
N PRO A 115 -2.28 -2.58 2.40
CA PRO A 115 -2.13 -2.28 0.98
C PRO A 115 -0.66 -2.18 0.55
N LEU A 116 0.26 -1.73 1.42
CA LEU A 116 1.69 -1.66 1.07
C LEU A 116 2.29 -3.04 0.80
N VAL A 117 1.95 -4.05 1.61
CA VAL A 117 2.38 -5.44 1.38
C VAL A 117 1.76 -5.98 0.09
N LEU A 118 0.46 -5.78 -0.12
CA LEU A 118 -0.23 -6.24 -1.34
C LEU A 118 0.36 -5.60 -2.62
N LEU A 119 0.71 -4.32 -2.55
CA LEU A 119 1.36 -3.59 -3.64
C LEU A 119 2.78 -4.09 -3.89
N ALA A 120 3.57 -4.35 -2.84
CA ALA A 120 4.92 -4.91 -2.98
C ALA A 120 4.90 -6.29 -3.65
N GLU A 121 4.00 -7.18 -3.23
CA GLU A 121 3.82 -8.47 -3.87
C GLU A 121 3.35 -8.33 -5.33
N SER A 122 2.45 -7.38 -5.59
CA SER A 122 2.00 -7.08 -6.96
C SER A 122 3.14 -6.59 -7.84
N ALA A 123 4.00 -5.70 -7.34
CA ALA A 123 5.16 -5.21 -8.06
C ALA A 123 6.13 -6.35 -8.42
N ARG A 124 6.47 -7.19 -7.45
CA ARG A 124 7.36 -8.35 -7.62
C ARG A 124 6.80 -9.37 -8.60
N ALA A 125 5.52 -9.75 -8.45
CA ALA A 125 4.88 -10.76 -9.30
C ALA A 125 4.68 -10.31 -10.76
N ASN A 126 4.66 -8.99 -10.99
CA ASN A 126 4.58 -8.37 -12.31
C ASN A 126 5.94 -7.87 -12.85
N GLY A 127 7.05 -8.20 -12.19
CA GLY A 127 8.41 -7.91 -12.68
C GLY A 127 8.79 -6.42 -12.66
N LEU A 128 8.14 -5.61 -11.81
CA LEU A 128 8.56 -4.24 -11.58
C LEU A 128 9.83 -4.21 -10.72
N PRO A 129 10.70 -3.19 -10.86
CA PRO A 129 11.93 -3.09 -10.08
C PRO A 129 11.67 -3.19 -8.57
N TRP A 130 12.43 -4.00 -7.85
CA TRP A 130 12.30 -4.14 -6.39
C TRP A 130 13.69 -4.24 -5.78
N SER A 131 14.09 -3.23 -5.01
CA SER A 131 15.42 -3.18 -4.41
C SER A 131 15.45 -3.79 -3.01
N GLU A 132 16.66 -4.13 -2.54
CA GLU A 132 16.88 -4.52 -1.14
C GLU A 132 16.47 -3.40 -0.17
N HIS A 133 16.62 -2.13 -0.58
CA HIS A 133 16.21 -1.00 0.23
C HIS A 133 14.68 -0.91 0.38
N ASP A 134 13.92 -1.18 -0.69
CA ASP A 134 12.46 -1.25 -0.63
C ASP A 134 12.01 -2.38 0.29
N GLN A 135 12.63 -3.56 0.12
CA GLN A 135 12.37 -4.74 0.95
C GLN A 135 12.62 -4.45 2.44
N GLN A 136 13.80 -3.91 2.77
CA GLN A 136 14.16 -3.58 4.14
C GLN A 136 13.22 -2.54 4.74
N THR A 137 12.80 -1.54 3.97
CA THR A 137 11.87 -0.51 4.45
C THR A 137 10.50 -1.10 4.76
N LEU A 138 9.99 -2.00 3.91
CA LEU A 138 8.74 -2.71 4.16
C LEU A 138 8.83 -3.60 5.41
N GLU A 139 9.95 -4.30 5.61
CA GLU A 139 10.19 -5.11 6.81
C GLU A 139 10.20 -4.27 8.08
N LEU A 140 10.85 -3.10 8.05
CA LEU A 140 10.89 -2.18 9.19
C LEU A 140 9.51 -1.58 9.51
N LEU A 141 8.68 -1.31 8.50
CA LEU A 141 7.27 -0.94 8.68
C LEU A 141 6.48 -2.09 9.31
N GLY A 142 6.74 -3.33 8.88
CA GLY A 142 6.19 -4.55 9.49
C GLY A 142 6.57 -4.70 10.96
N ASN A 143 7.84 -4.45 11.31
CA ASN A 143 8.32 -4.47 12.69
C ASN A 143 7.58 -3.46 13.55
N PHE A 144 7.35 -2.23 13.07
CA PHE A 144 6.59 -1.23 13.80
C PHE A 144 5.15 -1.69 14.04
N ALA A 145 4.44 -2.12 12.98
CA ALA A 145 3.07 -2.59 13.10
C ALA A 145 2.93 -3.75 14.11
N ALA A 146 3.84 -4.73 14.09
CA ALA A 146 3.85 -5.82 15.05
C ALA A 146 4.08 -5.33 16.49
N ARG A 147 5.05 -4.42 16.69
CA ARG A 147 5.36 -3.85 18.02
C ARG A 147 4.21 -3.01 18.58
N THR A 148 3.43 -2.33 17.73
CA THR A 148 2.26 -1.57 18.20
C THR A 148 1.24 -2.42 18.95
N VAL A 149 1.23 -3.74 18.72
CA VAL A 149 0.37 -4.71 19.42
C VAL A 149 1.14 -5.43 20.52
N LEU A 150 2.35 -5.91 20.22
CA LEU A 150 3.08 -6.84 21.10
C LEU A 150 3.83 -6.16 22.24
N ASP A 151 4.36 -4.96 22.00
CA ASP A 151 5.14 -4.20 22.98
C ASP A 151 5.11 -2.69 22.64
N PRO A 152 3.97 -2.00 22.86
CA PRO A 152 3.82 -0.60 22.47
C PRO A 152 4.51 0.39 23.42
N GLY A 153 4.82 -0.02 24.66
CA GLY A 153 5.37 0.87 25.69
C GLY A 153 6.69 1.56 25.31
N PRO A 154 7.64 0.86 24.68
CA PRO A 154 8.89 1.44 24.21
C PRO A 154 8.80 2.33 22.95
N LEU A 155 7.63 2.46 22.30
CA LEU A 155 7.49 3.20 21.04
C LEU A 155 7.19 4.69 21.31
N PRO A 156 8.14 5.62 21.08
CA PRO A 156 7.92 7.05 21.30
C PRO A 156 6.76 7.60 20.47
N GLU A 157 6.53 7.02 19.29
CA GLU A 157 5.46 7.42 18.37
C GLU A 157 4.05 7.15 18.93
N LEU A 158 3.94 6.30 19.97
CA LEU A 158 2.68 5.99 20.65
C LEU A 158 2.61 6.54 22.08
N MET A 159 3.69 7.14 22.59
CA MET A 159 3.79 7.56 23.99
C MET A 159 2.74 8.61 24.37
N GLY A 160 2.24 8.50 25.60
CA GLY A 160 1.31 9.46 26.19
C GLY A 160 -0.14 9.33 25.74
N GLN A 161 -0.49 8.32 24.92
CA GLN A 161 -1.87 8.10 24.48
C GLN A 161 -2.25 6.62 24.56
N ALA A 162 -3.29 6.33 25.36
CA ALA A 162 -3.93 5.02 25.34
C ALA A 162 -4.46 4.74 23.93
N GLN A 163 -3.95 3.67 23.31
CA GLN A 163 -4.38 3.28 21.97
C GLN A 163 -5.76 2.61 22.06
N THR A 164 -6.60 2.86 21.06
CA THR A 164 -7.92 2.22 20.94
C THR A 164 -7.77 0.98 20.08
N GLU A 165 -8.36 -0.15 20.50
CA GLU A 165 -8.51 -1.35 19.66
C GLU A 165 -9.53 -1.12 18.55
#